data_AF-A0A2A2GT89-F1
#
_entry.id   AF-A0A2A2GT89-F1
#
_cell.length_a   1.000
_cell.length_b   1.000
_cell.length_c   1.000
_cell.angle_alpha   90.00
_cell.angle_beta   90.00
_cell.angle_gamma   90.00
#
_symmetry.space_group_name_H-M   'P 1'
#
loop_
_entity.id
_entity.type
_entity.pdbx_description
1 polymer ?
#
loop_
_entity_poly.entity_id
_entity_poly.type
_entity_poly.pdbx_seq_one_letter_code
_entity_poly.pdbx_strand_id
1 'polypeptide(L)'
;MAPRSKVETLPSSVREWLDRALTERNFSGYRELEALLREKGYRIGRAQISRYGQKVQRRFAAIREATEMARIITEGAEDDQDKRSEAIIATIQADILTALIDVREASDEDMLPAERASLLAKVGKSIATLTRSSVSLKRYQTEVREKIAARLDALEQEATQQGKGHVSLETLKRVREEIYGIIA
;
A
#
# COMPACT_ATOMS: atom_id res chain seq x y z
N MET A 1 -29.72 -6.92 12.05
CA MET A 1 -28.56 -7.61 11.48
C MET A 1 -28.94 -8.06 10.08
N ALA A 2 -28.25 -7.58 9.03
CA ALA A 2 -28.54 -8.02 7.66
C ALA A 2 -28.34 -9.55 7.55
N PRO A 3 -29.20 -10.27 6.82
CA PRO A 3 -29.08 -11.72 6.71
C PRO A 3 -27.75 -12.10 6.05
N ARG A 4 -27.05 -13.07 6.65
CA ARG A 4 -25.79 -13.61 6.10
C ARG A 4 -26.00 -14.09 4.67
N SER A 5 -25.02 -13.85 3.79
CA SER A 5 -25.10 -14.28 2.40
C SER A 5 -25.28 -15.81 2.34
N LYS A 6 -26.20 -16.31 1.49
CA LYS A 6 -26.39 -17.76 1.29
C LYS A 6 -25.12 -18.48 0.83
N VAL A 7 -24.15 -17.74 0.29
CA VAL A 7 -22.83 -18.28 -0.09
C VAL A 7 -21.96 -18.53 1.14
N GLU A 8 -22.09 -17.70 2.20
CA GLU A 8 -21.35 -17.86 3.46
C GLU A 8 -21.88 -19.03 4.31
N THR A 9 -23.09 -19.52 4.01
CA THR A 9 -23.66 -20.72 4.64
C THR A 9 -23.28 -22.02 3.93
N LEU A 10 -22.60 -21.97 2.79
CA LEU A 10 -22.10 -23.17 2.12
C LEU A 10 -21.02 -23.87 2.97
N PRO A 11 -20.94 -25.21 2.92
CA PRO A 11 -19.79 -25.95 3.46
C PRO A 11 -18.48 -25.45 2.85
N SER A 12 -17.39 -25.52 3.63
CA SER A 12 -16.07 -25.03 3.22
C SER A 12 -15.61 -25.61 1.88
N SER A 13 -15.74 -26.92 1.69
CA SER A 13 -15.36 -27.61 0.46
C SER A 13 -16.09 -27.10 -0.79
N VAL A 14 -17.37 -26.74 -0.66
CA VAL A 14 -18.19 -26.21 -1.77
C VAL A 14 -17.84 -24.75 -2.05
N ARG A 15 -17.54 -23.98 -1.00
CA ARG A 15 -17.09 -22.60 -1.14
C ARG A 15 -15.73 -22.52 -1.82
N GLU A 16 -14.78 -23.36 -1.42
CA GLU A 16 -13.46 -23.46 -2.06
C GLU A 16 -13.56 -23.86 -3.53
N TRP A 17 -14.46 -24.80 -3.85
CA TRP A 17 -14.76 -25.14 -5.24
C TRP A 17 -15.32 -23.94 -6.01
N LEU A 18 -16.26 -23.19 -5.42
CA LEU A 18 -16.85 -22.01 -6.04
C LEU A 18 -15.80 -20.91 -6.26
N ASP A 19 -14.91 -20.69 -5.29
CA ASP A 19 -13.80 -19.74 -5.41
C ASP A 19 -12.88 -20.12 -6.58
N ARG A 20 -12.47 -21.39 -6.66
CA ARG A 20 -11.64 -21.90 -7.76
C ARG A 20 -12.34 -21.73 -9.11
N ALA A 21 -13.60 -22.12 -9.20
CA ALA A 21 -14.37 -22.02 -10.44
C ALA A 21 -14.58 -20.55 -10.89
N LEU A 22 -14.76 -19.62 -9.94
CA LEU A 22 -14.84 -18.18 -10.22
C LEU A 22 -13.50 -17.65 -10.75
N THR A 23 -12.38 -18.04 -10.14
CA THR A 23 -11.05 -17.62 -10.58
C THR A 23 -10.70 -18.17 -11.96
N GLU A 24 -10.91 -19.47 -12.21
CA GLU A 24 -10.64 -20.11 -13.51
C GLU A 24 -11.44 -19.49 -14.67
N ARG A 25 -12.65 -19.00 -14.35
CA ARG A 25 -13.55 -18.35 -15.32
C ARG A 25 -13.39 -16.83 -15.38
N ASN A 26 -12.35 -16.29 -14.74
CA ASN A 26 -12.10 -14.84 -14.66
C ASN A 26 -13.34 -14.03 -14.21
N PHE A 27 -14.05 -14.53 -13.19
CA PHE A 27 -15.27 -13.93 -12.62
C PHE A 27 -16.39 -13.73 -13.65
N SER A 28 -16.57 -14.70 -14.55
CA SER A 28 -17.65 -14.74 -15.54
C SER A 28 -18.46 -16.04 -15.43
N GLY A 29 -19.52 -16.20 -16.26
CA GLY A 29 -20.27 -17.46 -16.31
C GLY A 29 -21.19 -17.74 -15.12
N TYR A 30 -21.70 -16.71 -14.43
CA TYR A 30 -22.50 -16.86 -13.21
C TYR A 30 -23.75 -17.75 -13.33
N ARG A 31 -24.38 -17.82 -14.52
CA ARG A 31 -25.53 -18.69 -14.78
C ARG A 31 -25.16 -20.17 -14.79
N GLU A 32 -23.98 -20.50 -15.32
CA GLU A 32 -23.48 -21.87 -15.32
C GLU A 32 -23.07 -22.30 -13.91
N LEU A 33 -22.46 -21.41 -13.13
CA LEU A 33 -22.14 -21.66 -11.72
C LEU A 33 -23.40 -21.90 -10.87
N GLU A 34 -24.49 -21.19 -11.16
CA GLU A 34 -25.79 -21.44 -10.53
C GLU A 34 -26.32 -22.85 -10.84
N ALA A 35 -26.23 -23.29 -12.11
CA ALA A 35 -26.63 -24.64 -12.51
C ALA A 35 -25.79 -25.72 -11.79
N LEU A 36 -24.46 -25.55 -11.76
CA LEU A 36 -23.53 -26.46 -11.10
C LEU A 36 -23.72 -26.52 -9.58
N LEU A 37 -24.01 -25.39 -8.92
CA LEU A 37 -24.36 -25.37 -7.50
C LEU A 37 -25.67 -26.10 -7.24
N ARG A 38 -26.65 -25.96 -8.15
CA ARG A 38 -27.94 -26.65 -8.06
C ARG A 38 -27.79 -28.17 -8.20
N GLU A 39 -26.94 -28.64 -9.11
CA GLU A 39 -26.59 -30.07 -9.24
C GLU A 39 -25.94 -30.62 -7.97
N LYS A 40 -25.13 -29.81 -7.28
CA LYS A 40 -24.51 -30.13 -5.99
C LYS A 40 -25.48 -30.04 -4.80
N GLY A 41 -26.75 -29.70 -5.02
CA GLY A 41 -27.78 -29.61 -3.99
C GLY A 41 -27.94 -28.23 -3.34
N TYR A 42 -27.26 -27.19 -3.83
CA TYR A 42 -27.30 -25.84 -3.26
C TYR A 42 -28.07 -24.88 -4.16
N ARG A 43 -29.10 -24.22 -3.62
CA ARG A 43 -29.89 -23.21 -4.35
C ARG A 43 -29.38 -21.80 -4.06
N ILE A 44 -28.43 -21.35 -4.88
CA ILE A 44 -27.89 -19.98 -4.84
C ILE A 44 -28.12 -19.32 -6.20
N GLY A 45 -28.81 -18.18 -6.21
CA GLY A 45 -29.14 -17.48 -7.45
C GLY A 45 -27.95 -16.71 -8.04
N ARG A 46 -27.92 -16.52 -9.36
CA ARG A 46 -26.90 -15.74 -10.11
C ARG A 46 -26.45 -14.47 -9.41
N ALA A 47 -27.38 -13.65 -8.93
CA ALA A 47 -27.07 -12.36 -8.31
C ALA A 47 -26.25 -12.50 -7.02
N GLN A 48 -26.50 -13.56 -6.25
CA GLN A 48 -25.75 -13.85 -5.02
C GLN A 48 -24.34 -14.32 -5.34
N ILE A 49 -24.19 -15.17 -6.38
CA ILE A 49 -22.88 -15.62 -6.87
C ILE A 49 -22.09 -14.43 -7.43
N SER A 50 -22.75 -13.53 -8.16
CA SER A 50 -22.11 -12.34 -8.73
C SER A 50 -21.58 -11.39 -7.66
N ARG A 51 -22.38 -11.07 -6.63
CA ARG A 51 -21.91 -10.23 -5.50
C ARG A 51 -20.75 -10.88 -4.75
N TYR A 52 -20.85 -12.19 -4.53
CA TYR A 52 -19.76 -12.95 -3.91
C TYR A 52 -18.48 -12.92 -4.77
N GLY A 53 -18.61 -13.18 -6.07
CA GLY A 53 -17.51 -13.13 -7.03
C GLY A 53 -16.82 -11.77 -7.07
N GLN A 54 -17.58 -10.67 -7.08
CA GLN A 54 -17.02 -9.31 -6.99
C GLN A 54 -16.22 -9.08 -5.70
N LYS A 55 -16.68 -9.61 -4.56
CA LYS A 55 -15.95 -9.52 -3.29
C LYS A 55 -14.64 -10.31 -3.33
N VAL A 56 -14.66 -11.52 -3.91
CA VAL A 56 -13.48 -12.35 -4.09
C VAL A 56 -12.49 -11.70 -5.06
N GLN A 57 -12.97 -11.18 -6.19
CA GLN A 57 -12.18 -10.47 -7.20
C GLN A 57 -11.47 -9.26 -6.60
N ARG A 58 -12.17 -8.44 -5.80
CA ARG A 58 -11.55 -7.31 -5.09
C ARG A 58 -10.42 -7.75 -4.17
N ARG A 59 -10.59 -8.84 -3.42
CA ARG A 59 -9.53 -9.39 -2.55
C ARG A 59 -8.32 -9.88 -3.35
N PHE A 60 -8.54 -10.57 -4.47
CA PHE A 60 -7.45 -11.01 -5.34
C PHE A 60 -6.70 -9.83 -5.99
N ALA A 61 -7.43 -8.80 -6.43
CA ALA A 61 -6.84 -7.58 -6.97
C ALA A 61 -5.95 -6.89 -5.93
N ALA A 62 -6.43 -6.73 -4.69
CA ALA A 62 -5.66 -6.14 -3.59
C ALA A 62 -4.40 -6.94 -3.25
N ILE A 63 -4.46 -8.29 -3.26
CA ILE A 63 -3.27 -9.13 -3.01
C ILE A 63 -2.25 -8.97 -4.14
N ARG A 64 -2.69 -8.93 -5.39
CA ARG A 64 -1.82 -8.74 -6.55
C ARG A 64 -1.14 -7.38 -6.50
N GLU A 65 -1.90 -6.34 -6.21
CA GLU A 65 -1.39 -4.98 -6.04
C GLU A 65 -0.37 -4.91 -4.90
N ALA A 66 -0.68 -5.47 -3.73
CA ALA A 66 0.26 -5.51 -2.60
C ALA A 66 1.55 -6.28 -2.93
N THR A 67 1.46 -7.36 -3.71
CA THR A 67 2.62 -8.14 -4.14
C THR A 67 3.48 -7.34 -5.12
N GLU A 68 2.86 -6.62 -6.06
CA GLU A 68 3.56 -5.75 -6.99
C GLU A 68 4.22 -4.58 -6.28
N MET A 69 3.53 -3.97 -5.32
CA MET A 69 4.09 -2.91 -4.48
C MET A 69 5.27 -3.42 -3.65
N ALA A 70 5.19 -4.61 -3.06
CA ALA A 70 6.31 -5.22 -2.35
C ALA A 70 7.51 -5.45 -3.27
N ARG A 71 7.28 -5.88 -4.52
CA ARG A 71 8.32 -6.03 -5.54
C ARG A 71 8.96 -4.68 -5.88
N ILE A 72 8.16 -3.67 -6.19
CA ILE A 72 8.63 -2.30 -6.53
C ILE A 72 9.45 -1.70 -5.37
N ILE A 73 8.98 -1.83 -4.13
CA ILE A 73 9.69 -1.35 -2.94
C ILE A 73 11.03 -2.08 -2.76
N THR A 74 11.10 -3.36 -3.13
CA THR A 74 12.32 -4.16 -3.00
C THR A 74 13.33 -3.82 -4.11
N GLU A 75 12.87 -3.66 -5.35
CA GLU A 75 13.70 -3.39 -6.54
C GLU A 75 14.14 -1.93 -6.64
N GLY A 76 13.28 -0.96 -6.30
CA GLY A 76 13.57 0.47 -6.42
C GLY A 76 14.49 1.04 -5.34
N ALA A 77 14.93 0.22 -4.39
CA ALA A 77 15.58 0.70 -3.18
C ALA A 77 16.69 -0.20 -2.65
N GLU A 78 17.42 -0.88 -3.54
CA GLU A 78 18.65 -1.59 -3.18
C GLU A 78 19.71 -0.66 -2.54
N ASP A 79 19.69 0.65 -2.81
CA ASP A 79 20.74 1.59 -2.35
C ASP A 79 20.28 2.75 -1.43
N ASP A 80 19.01 2.85 -1.03
CA ASP A 80 18.55 3.96 -0.17
C ASP A 80 17.38 3.56 0.76
N GLN A 81 17.67 3.38 2.05
CA GLN A 81 16.66 3.04 3.06
C GLN A 81 15.55 4.10 3.19
N ASP A 82 15.84 5.36 2.87
CA ASP A 82 14.86 6.43 2.95
C ASP A 82 13.80 6.32 1.84
N LYS A 83 14.21 5.92 0.63
CA LYS A 83 13.29 5.70 -0.50
C LYS A 83 12.29 4.58 -0.24
N ARG A 84 12.69 3.52 0.50
CA ARG A 84 11.76 2.45 0.91
C ARG A 84 10.65 2.99 1.80
N SER A 85 11.03 3.78 2.80
CA SER A 85 10.09 4.34 3.78
C SER A 85 9.11 5.30 3.11
N GLU A 86 9.58 6.12 2.16
CA GLU A 86 8.73 6.99 1.37
C GLU A 86 7.76 6.24 0.46
N ALA A 87 8.23 5.19 -0.23
CA ALA A 87 7.37 4.36 -1.08
C ALA A 87 6.26 3.66 -0.28
N ILE A 88 6.56 3.15 0.92
CA ILE A 88 5.56 2.56 1.81
C ILE A 88 4.51 3.60 2.21
N ILE A 89 4.93 4.81 2.61
CA ILE A 89 4.02 5.89 2.98
C ILE A 89 3.10 6.26 1.80
N ALA A 90 3.66 6.39 0.60
CA ALA A 90 2.90 6.70 -0.61
C ALA A 90 1.85 5.61 -0.95
N THR A 91 2.22 4.34 -0.79
CA THR A 91 1.32 3.19 -1.00
C THR A 91 0.15 3.24 -0.04
N ILE A 92 0.43 3.41 1.26
CA ILE A 92 -0.61 3.49 2.29
C ILE A 92 -1.53 4.67 2.04
N GLN A 93 -1.00 5.81 1.56
CA GLN A 93 -1.82 6.97 1.18
C GLN A 93 -2.76 6.65 0.01
N ALA A 94 -2.29 5.92 -1.01
CA ALA A 94 -3.12 5.49 -2.13
C ALA A 94 -4.23 4.53 -1.68
N ASP A 95 -3.90 3.52 -0.88
CA ASP A 95 -4.88 2.56 -0.34
C ASP A 95 -5.98 3.25 0.46
N ILE A 96 -5.59 4.21 1.31
CA ILE A 96 -6.53 5.00 2.12
C ILE A 96 -7.45 5.84 1.23
N LEU A 97 -6.93 6.42 0.15
CA LEU A 97 -7.73 7.19 -0.80
C LEU A 97 -8.75 6.30 -1.51
N THR A 98 -8.33 5.13 -1.99
CA THR A 98 -9.21 4.13 -2.60
C THR A 98 -10.30 3.70 -1.63
N ALA A 99 -9.94 3.39 -0.39
CA ALA A 99 -10.92 3.04 0.64
C ALA A 99 -11.91 4.18 0.93
N LEU A 100 -11.47 5.44 0.84
CA LEU A 100 -12.35 6.60 1.01
C LEU A 100 -13.34 6.75 -0.16
N ILE A 101 -12.91 6.47 -1.38
CA ILE A 101 -13.80 6.46 -2.56
C ILE A 101 -14.83 5.35 -2.41
N ASP A 102 -14.41 4.13 -2.08
CA ASP A 102 -15.30 2.97 -1.84
C ASP A 102 -16.37 3.29 -0.78
N VAL A 103 -15.97 3.90 0.34
CA VAL A 103 -16.89 4.29 1.42
C VAL A 103 -17.86 5.37 0.96
N ARG A 104 -17.44 6.30 0.11
CA ARG A 104 -18.33 7.34 -0.45
C ARG A 104 -19.34 6.77 -1.43
N GLU A 105 -18.91 5.83 -2.28
CA GLU A 105 -19.72 5.22 -3.33
C GLU A 105 -20.64 4.09 -2.84
N ALA A 106 -20.42 3.59 -1.61
CA ALA A 106 -21.30 2.60 -1.00
C ALA A 106 -22.77 3.02 -1.09
N SER A 107 -23.68 2.08 -1.34
CA SER A 107 -25.11 2.36 -1.27
C SER A 107 -25.61 2.30 0.18
N ASP A 108 -26.80 2.83 0.46
CA ASP A 108 -27.43 2.70 1.79
C ASP A 108 -27.79 1.24 2.13
N GLU A 109 -27.87 0.36 1.12
CA GLU A 109 -28.03 -1.09 1.32
C GLU A 109 -26.72 -1.75 1.79
N ASP A 110 -25.56 -1.21 1.38
CA ASP A 110 -24.25 -1.75 1.71
C ASP A 110 -23.71 -1.22 3.05
N MET A 111 -24.00 0.03 3.37
CA MET A 111 -23.49 0.69 4.58
C MET A 111 -24.41 1.82 5.04
N LEU A 112 -24.81 1.74 6.31
CA LEU A 112 -25.66 2.76 6.93
C LEU A 112 -24.94 4.13 6.95
N PRO A 113 -25.66 5.26 6.77
CA PRO A 113 -25.05 6.59 6.74
C PRO A 113 -24.19 6.93 7.97
N ALA A 114 -24.61 6.51 9.17
CA ALA A 114 -23.86 6.73 10.40
C ALA A 114 -22.54 5.93 10.45
N GLU A 115 -22.55 4.70 9.94
CA GLU A 115 -21.34 3.86 9.84
C GLU A 115 -20.36 4.43 8.82
N ARG A 116 -20.89 4.91 7.69
CA ARG A 116 -20.11 5.62 6.66
C ARG A 116 -19.42 6.87 7.22
N ALA A 117 -20.17 7.71 7.94
CA ALA A 117 -19.62 8.90 8.58
C ALA A 117 -18.52 8.55 9.61
N SER A 118 -18.71 7.48 10.38
CA SER A 118 -17.71 7.01 11.34
C SER A 118 -16.42 6.52 10.66
N LEU A 119 -16.54 5.77 9.56
CA LEU A 119 -15.38 5.31 8.79
C LEU A 119 -14.64 6.46 8.14
N LEU A 120 -15.34 7.42 7.54
CA LEU A 120 -14.72 8.63 7.00
C LEU A 120 -13.96 9.42 8.07
N ALA A 121 -14.51 9.55 9.27
CA ALA A 121 -13.83 10.22 10.39
C ALA A 121 -12.55 9.47 10.81
N LYS A 122 -12.59 8.14 10.87
CA LYS A 122 -11.41 7.30 11.17
C LYS A 122 -10.34 7.46 10.09
N VAL A 123 -10.74 7.41 8.82
CA VAL A 123 -9.84 7.62 7.68
C VAL A 123 -9.20 9.01 7.75
N GLY A 124 -9.98 10.06 7.97
CA GLY A 124 -9.46 11.42 8.11
C GLY A 124 -8.44 11.56 9.25
N LYS A 125 -8.67 10.91 10.39
CA LYS A 125 -7.71 10.89 11.51
C LYS A 125 -6.42 10.14 11.17
N SER A 126 -6.51 9.02 10.47
CA SER A 126 -5.35 8.26 10.00
C SER A 126 -4.52 9.06 9.00
N ILE A 127 -5.16 9.72 8.02
CA ILE A 127 -4.49 10.63 7.07
C ILE A 127 -3.76 11.75 7.83
N ALA A 128 -4.43 12.42 8.76
CA ALA A 128 -3.81 13.49 9.52
C ALA A 128 -2.56 13.01 10.30
N THR A 129 -2.59 11.77 10.79
CA THR A 129 -1.44 11.15 11.46
C THR A 129 -0.31 10.84 10.49
N LEU A 130 -0.62 10.23 9.33
CA LEU A 130 0.36 9.95 8.28
C LEU A 130 1.01 11.22 7.74
N THR A 131 0.23 12.29 7.51
CA THR A 131 0.77 13.58 7.06
C THR A 131 1.75 14.15 8.08
N ARG A 132 1.42 14.11 9.37
CA ARG A 132 2.35 14.55 10.44
C ARG A 132 3.62 13.71 10.46
N SER A 133 3.50 12.38 10.35
CA SER A 133 4.65 11.47 10.29
C SER A 133 5.52 11.73 9.06
N SER A 134 4.92 11.97 7.89
CA SER A 134 5.64 12.30 6.65
C SER A 134 6.40 13.62 6.78
N VAL A 135 5.78 14.65 7.37
CA VAL A 135 6.49 15.92 7.66
C VAL A 135 7.63 15.69 8.63
N SER A 136 7.44 14.88 9.67
CA SER A 136 8.51 14.55 10.63
C SER A 136 9.68 13.82 9.97
N LEU A 137 9.40 12.87 9.08
CA LEU A 137 10.42 12.15 8.32
C LEU A 137 11.22 13.10 7.44
N LYS A 138 10.55 13.99 6.70
CA LYS A 138 11.19 14.99 5.85
C LYS A 138 12.09 15.94 6.65
N ARG A 139 11.63 16.39 7.82
CA ARG A 139 12.44 17.22 8.72
C ARG A 139 13.68 16.47 9.19
N TYR A 140 13.52 15.21 9.61
CA TYR A 140 14.65 14.38 10.03
C TYR A 140 15.66 14.16 8.91
N GLN A 141 15.21 13.86 7.69
CA GLN A 141 16.08 13.74 6.51
C GLN A 141 16.87 15.02 6.24
N THR A 142 16.21 16.19 6.30
CA THR A 142 16.89 17.49 6.17
C THR A 142 17.91 17.70 7.29
N GLU A 143 17.55 17.44 8.56
CA GLU A 143 18.46 17.58 9.70
C GLU A 143 19.69 16.67 9.59
N VAL A 144 19.52 15.43 9.13
CA VAL A 144 20.62 14.50 8.89
C VAL A 144 21.51 15.02 7.76
N ARG A 145 20.92 15.50 6.65
CA ARG A 145 21.67 16.08 5.52
C ARG A 145 22.47 17.30 5.94
N GLU A 146 21.88 18.21 6.71
CA GLU A 146 22.57 19.40 7.26
C GLU A 146 23.72 19.01 8.19
N LYS A 147 23.53 18.01 9.06
CA LYS A 147 24.61 17.50 9.93
C LYS A 147 25.75 16.89 9.13
N ILE A 148 25.43 16.12 8.08
CA ILE A 148 26.45 15.55 7.18
C ILE A 148 27.20 16.67 6.46
N ALA A 149 26.50 17.66 5.90
CA ALA A 149 27.10 18.81 5.24
C ALA A 149 28.06 19.56 6.16
N ALA A 150 27.61 19.92 7.38
CA ALA A 150 28.43 20.61 8.36
C ALA A 150 29.68 19.81 8.78
N ARG A 151 29.58 18.48 8.84
CA ARG A 151 30.74 17.60 9.12
C ARG A 151 31.72 17.56 7.96
N LEU A 152 31.23 17.51 6.72
CA LEU A 152 32.07 17.58 5.52
C LEU A 152 32.78 18.94 5.43
N ASP A 153 32.10 20.04 5.73
CA ASP A 153 32.70 21.38 5.75
C ASP A 153 33.83 21.49 6.76
N ALA A 154 33.65 20.94 7.97
CA ALA A 154 34.69 20.90 9.00
C ALA A 154 35.91 20.08 8.54
N LEU A 155 35.69 18.91 7.93
CA LEU A 155 36.77 18.05 7.40
C LEU A 155 37.55 18.74 6.27
N GLU A 156 36.88 19.51 5.41
CA GLU A 156 37.55 20.27 4.35
C GLU A 156 38.39 21.43 4.90
N GLN A 157 37.89 22.13 5.93
CA GLN A 157 38.66 23.16 6.62
C GLN A 157 39.90 22.58 7.29
N GLU A 158 39.77 21.43 7.97
CA GLU A 158 40.90 20.72 8.58
C GLU A 158 41.94 20.29 7.53
N ALA A 159 41.49 19.73 6.40
CA ALA A 159 42.36 19.34 5.29
C ALA A 159 43.12 20.53 4.68
N THR A 160 42.48 21.70 4.60
CA THR A 160 43.07 22.94 4.07
C THR A 160 44.06 23.57 5.03
N GLN A 161 43.75 23.59 6.33
CA GLN A 161 44.58 24.28 7.34
C GLN A 161 45.82 23.50 7.76
N GLN A 162 45.78 22.16 7.74
CA GLN A 162 46.85 21.37 8.36
C GLN A 162 47.86 20.75 7.39
N GLY A 163 47.60 20.67 6.08
CA GLY A 163 48.46 19.92 5.15
C GLY A 163 48.73 18.46 5.57
N LYS A 164 47.98 17.96 6.56
CA LYS A 164 48.10 16.68 7.28
C LYS A 164 46.74 16.00 7.42
N GLY A 165 45.76 16.39 6.60
CA GLY A 165 44.51 15.63 6.52
C GLY A 165 44.81 14.20 6.09
N HIS A 166 44.31 13.21 6.83
CA HIS A 166 44.38 11.81 6.42
C HIS A 166 43.66 11.55 5.08
N VAL A 167 42.84 12.50 4.64
CA VAL A 167 42.05 12.48 3.41
C VAL A 167 42.28 13.80 2.65
N SER A 168 42.43 13.74 1.33
CA SER A 168 42.64 14.94 0.50
C SER A 168 41.34 15.73 0.31
N LEU A 169 41.47 17.04 0.06
CA LEU A 169 40.33 17.92 -0.26
C LEU A 169 39.56 17.43 -1.49
N GLU A 170 40.26 16.93 -2.49
CA GLU A 170 39.65 16.38 -3.72
C GLU A 170 38.79 15.16 -3.41
N THR A 171 39.25 14.25 -2.54
CA THR A 171 38.46 13.09 -2.11
C THR A 171 37.23 13.51 -1.33
N LEU A 172 37.32 14.52 -0.44
CA LEU A 172 36.17 15.01 0.32
C LEU A 172 35.10 15.65 -0.59
N LYS A 173 35.51 16.47 -1.55
CA LYS A 173 34.60 17.05 -2.55
C LYS A 173 33.91 15.97 -3.38
N ARG A 174 34.68 14.97 -3.83
CA ARG A 174 34.15 13.84 -4.58
C ARG A 174 33.15 13.01 -3.77
N VAL A 175 33.41 12.76 -2.48
CA VAL A 175 32.45 12.08 -1.59
C VAL A 175 31.19 12.93 -1.38
N ARG A 176 31.33 14.25 -1.20
CA ARG A 176 30.20 15.15 -1.03
C ARG A 176 29.27 15.13 -2.25
N GLU A 177 29.83 15.13 -3.46
CA GLU A 177 29.09 15.10 -4.72
C GLU A 177 28.58 13.71 -5.09
N GLU A 178 29.43 12.68 -5.11
CA GLU A 178 29.08 11.33 -5.61
C GLU A 178 28.23 10.52 -4.62
N ILE A 179 28.44 10.66 -3.31
CA ILE A 179 27.73 9.84 -2.30
C ILE A 179 26.53 10.58 -1.72
N TYR A 180 26.70 11.86 -1.38
CA TYR A 180 25.65 12.61 -0.68
C TYR A 180 24.87 13.57 -1.58
N GLY A 181 25.32 13.80 -2.82
CA GLY A 181 24.66 14.71 -3.76
C GLY A 181 24.53 16.15 -3.25
N ILE A 182 25.39 16.56 -2.30
CA ILE A 182 25.38 17.89 -1.72
C ILE A 182 26.25 18.78 -2.61
N ILE A 183 25.64 19.51 -3.53
CA ILE A 183 26.35 20.44 -4.42
C ILE A 183 26.58 21.75 -3.65
N ALA A 184 27.83 22.25 -3.66
CA ALA A 184 28.23 23.53 -3.06
C ALA A 184 27.91 24.71 -3.99
#